data_AF-A0AAX0B7K1-F1
#
_entry.id   AF-A0AAX0B7K1-F1
#
_cell.length_a   1.000
_cell.length_b   1.000
_cell.length_c   1.000
_cell.angle_alpha   90.00
_cell.angle_beta   90.00
_cell.angle_gamma   90.00
#
_symmetry.space_group_name_H-M   'P 1'
#
loop_
_entity.id
_entity.type
_entity.pdbx_description
1 polymer ?
#
loop_
_entity_poly.entity_id
_entity_poly.type
_entity_poly.pdbx_seq_one_letter_code
_entity_poly.pdbx_strand_id
1 'polypeptide(L)'
;MKGKDIFDEKKLDEAKELSKQGYTEAELAKKLNISVGTLNEWKNTYPELMKIIKEDNEYYEDKVEQALIKRALGYEYEETEIVASKDGKTSRVKKIKREVPPDTNAIIFWLKSRNPKKWRNYKTNFN
;
A
#
# COMPACT_ATOMS: atom_id res chain seq x y z
N MET A 1 -20.03 -8.29 -31.37
CA MET A 1 -19.71 -9.04 -30.13
C MET A 1 -18.22 -8.87 -29.87
N LYS A 2 -17.83 -8.21 -28.77
CA LYS A 2 -16.40 -8.09 -28.42
C LYS A 2 -15.86 -9.50 -28.16
N GLY A 3 -14.76 -9.83 -28.83
CA GLY A 3 -14.16 -11.17 -28.78
C GLY A 3 -13.90 -11.59 -27.34
N LYS A 4 -14.21 -12.87 -27.06
CA LYS A 4 -13.87 -13.53 -25.80
C LYS A 4 -12.36 -13.36 -25.62
N ASP A 5 -11.96 -12.54 -24.66
CA ASP A 5 -10.55 -12.19 -24.41
C ASP A 5 -9.78 -13.51 -24.22
N ILE A 6 -8.94 -13.82 -25.19
CA ILE A 6 -8.26 -15.12 -25.28
C ILE A 6 -7.32 -15.21 -24.09
N PHE A 7 -7.40 -16.32 -23.36
CA PHE A 7 -6.48 -16.63 -22.27
C PHE A 7 -5.04 -16.61 -22.81
N ASP A 8 -4.20 -15.74 -22.24
CA ASP A 8 -2.82 -15.52 -22.66
C ASP A 8 -1.91 -15.66 -21.44
N GLU A 9 -1.00 -16.64 -21.50
CA GLU A 9 0.01 -16.91 -20.48
C GLU A 9 0.87 -15.68 -20.18
N LYS A 10 1.10 -14.81 -21.17
CA LYS A 10 1.81 -13.54 -20.98
C LYS A 10 1.04 -12.58 -20.08
N LYS A 11 -0.29 -12.49 -20.24
CA LYS A 11 -1.14 -11.64 -19.38
C LYS A 11 -1.22 -12.20 -17.96
N LEU A 12 -1.09 -13.51 -17.78
CA LEU A 12 -1.04 -14.14 -16.47
C LEU A 12 0.22 -13.74 -15.70
N ASP A 13 1.39 -13.75 -16.37
CA ASP A 13 2.63 -13.32 -15.73
C ASP A 13 2.67 -11.81 -15.48
N GLU A 14 2.11 -11.01 -16.38
CA GLU A 14 1.92 -9.57 -16.15
C GLU A 14 0.99 -9.31 -14.95
N ALA A 15 -0.08 -10.07 -14.79
CA ALA A 15 -0.98 -9.96 -13.65
C ALA A 15 -0.28 -10.24 -12.31
N LYS A 16 0.59 -11.26 -12.27
CA LYS A 16 1.40 -11.59 -11.08
C LYS A 16 2.37 -10.46 -10.75
N GLU A 17 3.04 -9.89 -11.76
CA GLU A 17 4.02 -8.82 -11.54
C GLU A 17 3.34 -7.53 -11.08
N LEU A 18 2.18 -7.19 -11.65
CA LEU A 18 1.41 -6.04 -11.21
C LEU A 18 0.84 -6.24 -9.80
N SER A 19 0.44 -7.46 -9.43
CA SER A 19 -0.01 -7.77 -8.05
C SER A 19 1.06 -7.43 -7.01
N LYS A 20 2.31 -7.81 -7.28
CA LYS A 20 3.48 -7.52 -6.44
C LYS A 20 3.82 -6.03 -6.34
N GLN A 21 3.21 -5.19 -7.17
CA GLN A 21 3.35 -3.74 -7.11
C GLN A 21 2.25 -3.07 -6.26
N GLY A 22 1.28 -3.84 -5.77
CA GLY A 22 0.23 -3.37 -4.86
C GLY A 22 -0.97 -2.75 -5.55
N TYR A 23 -1.18 -3.06 -6.84
CA TYR A 23 -2.39 -2.63 -7.53
C TYR A 23 -3.59 -3.42 -7.05
N THR A 24 -4.71 -2.71 -6.85
CA THR A 24 -5.99 -3.34 -6.56
C THR A 24 -6.46 -4.19 -7.75
N GLU A 25 -7.34 -5.16 -7.53
CA GLU A 25 -7.88 -6.00 -8.61
C GLU A 25 -8.56 -5.19 -9.73
N ALA A 26 -9.19 -4.06 -9.39
CA ALA A 26 -9.79 -3.16 -10.37
C ALA A 26 -8.72 -2.46 -11.24
N GLU A 27 -7.61 -2.06 -10.63
CA GLU A 27 -6.47 -1.47 -11.34
C GLU A 27 -5.70 -2.51 -12.17
N LEU A 28 -5.56 -3.73 -11.65
CA LEU A 28 -5.00 -4.88 -12.38
C LEU A 28 -5.81 -5.14 -13.65
N ALA A 29 -7.13 -5.29 -13.53
CA ALA A 29 -8.00 -5.51 -14.68
C ALA A 29 -7.88 -4.37 -15.72
N LYS A 30 -7.83 -3.11 -15.24
CA LYS A 30 -7.66 -1.94 -16.11
C LYS A 30 -6.31 -1.94 -16.84
N LYS A 31 -5.21 -2.28 -16.16
CA LYS A 31 -3.86 -2.33 -16.75
C LYS A 31 -3.70 -3.46 -17.76
N LEU A 32 -4.28 -4.62 -17.47
CA LEU A 32 -4.30 -5.78 -18.36
C LEU A 32 -5.30 -5.62 -19.52
N ASN A 33 -6.04 -4.51 -19.55
CA ASN A 33 -7.10 -4.21 -20.52
C ASN A 33 -8.17 -5.31 -20.60
N ILE A 34 -8.53 -5.89 -19.45
CA ILE A 34 -9.57 -6.91 -19.31
C ILE A 34 -10.70 -6.41 -18.40
N SER A 35 -11.83 -7.10 -18.44
CA SER A 35 -12.89 -6.86 -17.45
C SER A 35 -12.53 -7.47 -16.10
N VAL A 36 -13.06 -6.92 -15.01
CA VAL A 36 -12.93 -7.54 -13.67
C VAL A 36 -13.54 -8.94 -13.64
N GLY A 37 -14.60 -9.19 -14.43
CA GLY A 37 -15.18 -10.53 -14.60
C GLY A 37 -14.17 -11.53 -15.19
N THR A 38 -13.42 -11.11 -16.21
CA THR A 38 -12.36 -11.91 -16.82
C THR A 38 -11.23 -12.20 -15.83
N LEU A 39 -10.83 -11.21 -15.02
CA LEU A 39 -9.84 -11.42 -13.96
C LEU A 39 -10.33 -12.45 -12.92
N ASN A 40 -11.62 -12.41 -12.55
CA ASN A 40 -12.21 -13.39 -11.64
C ASN A 40 -12.24 -14.80 -12.24
N GLU A 41 -12.56 -14.94 -13.54
CA GLU A 41 -12.46 -16.23 -14.25
C GLU A 41 -11.03 -16.77 -14.23
N TRP A 42 -10.03 -15.90 -14.41
CA TRP A 42 -8.62 -16.30 -14.33
C TRP A 42 -8.24 -16.77 -12.93
N LYS A 43 -8.66 -16.06 -11.87
CA LYS A 43 -8.42 -16.51 -10.48
C LYS A 43 -9.02 -17.88 -10.20
N ASN A 44 -10.20 -18.18 -10.75
CA ASN A 44 -10.83 -19.50 -10.62
C ASN A 44 -10.09 -20.60 -11.40
N THR A 45 -9.49 -20.23 -12.53
CA THR A 45 -8.79 -21.18 -13.43
C THR A 45 -7.33 -21.41 -13.01
N TYR A 46 -6.70 -20.40 -12.41
CA TYR A 46 -5.31 -20.40 -11.96
C TYR A 46 -5.24 -20.06 -10.46
N PRO A 47 -5.38 -21.07 -9.59
CA PRO A 47 -5.33 -20.87 -8.13
C PRO A 47 -4.06 -20.18 -7.64
N GLU A 48 -2.92 -20.37 -8.32
CA GLU A 48 -1.66 -19.70 -8.00
C GLU A 48 -1.75 -18.17 -8.16
N LEU A 49 -2.48 -17.67 -9.18
CA LEU A 49 -2.70 -16.23 -9.34
C LEU A 49 -3.53 -15.69 -8.19
N MET A 50 -4.60 -16.40 -7.81
CA MET A 50 -5.44 -16.03 -6.68
C MET A 50 -4.63 -15.98 -5.38
N LYS A 51 -3.76 -16.97 -5.17
CA LYS A 51 -2.89 -17.03 -4.00
C LYS A 51 -1.92 -15.85 -3.95
N ILE A 52 -1.24 -15.54 -5.05
CA ILE A 52 -0.32 -14.39 -5.14
C ILE A 52 -1.05 -13.08 -4.83
N ILE A 53 -2.20 -12.83 -5.47
CA ILE A 53 -2.99 -11.61 -5.24
C ILE A 53 -3.39 -11.48 -3.77
N LYS A 54 -3.78 -12.59 -3.15
CA LYS A 54 -4.16 -12.58 -1.74
C LYS A 54 -2.96 -12.29 -0.82
N GLU A 55 -1.83 -12.98 -1.02
CA GLU A 55 -0.61 -12.81 -0.23
C GLU A 55 -0.05 -11.39 -0.36
N ASP A 56 -0.03 -10.83 -1.57
CA ASP A 56 0.40 -9.46 -1.81
C ASP A 56 -0.53 -8.45 -1.11
N ASN A 57 -1.86 -8.63 -1.21
CA ASN A 57 -2.81 -7.76 -0.54
C ASN A 57 -2.62 -7.79 0.99
N GLU A 58 -2.47 -8.97 1.59
CA GLU A 58 -2.18 -9.12 3.02
C GLU A 58 -0.89 -8.40 3.40
N TYR A 59 0.17 -8.50 2.59
CA TYR A 59 1.43 -7.78 2.81
C TYR A 59 1.26 -6.25 2.79
N TYR A 60 0.48 -5.71 1.85
CA TYR A 60 0.21 -4.28 1.77
C TYR A 60 -0.69 -3.80 2.91
N GLU A 61 -1.71 -4.57 3.28
CA GLU A 61 -2.57 -4.29 4.43
C GLU A 61 -1.74 -4.21 5.72
N ASP A 62 -0.87 -5.19 5.98
CA ASP A 62 0.04 -5.21 7.13
C ASP A 62 0.95 -3.97 7.16
N LYS A 63 1.53 -3.59 6.00
CA LYS A 63 2.39 -2.41 5.90
C LYS A 63 1.63 -1.12 6.17
N VAL A 64 0.43 -0.98 5.63
CA VAL A 64 -0.42 0.18 5.88
C VAL A 64 -0.83 0.23 7.34
N GLU A 65 -1.16 -0.90 7.96
CA GLU A 65 -1.49 -0.99 9.38
C GLU A 65 -0.30 -0.57 10.25
N GLN A 66 0.90 -1.06 9.96
CA GLN A 66 2.12 -0.67 10.68
C GLN A 66 2.43 0.83 10.52
N ALA A 67 2.28 1.37 9.31
CA ALA A 67 2.47 2.80 9.05
C ALA A 67 1.44 3.65 9.80
N LEU A 68 0.19 3.21 9.83
CA LEU A 68 -0.89 3.85 10.59
C LEU A 68 -0.59 3.85 12.09
N ILE A 69 -0.15 2.72 12.66
CA ILE A 69 0.22 2.62 14.08
C ILE A 69 1.38 3.58 14.40
N LYS A 70 2.44 3.60 13.57
CA LYS A 70 3.55 4.54 13.74
C LYS A 70 3.06 5.99 13.73
N ARG A 71 2.19 6.34 12.79
CA ARG A 71 1.63 7.69 12.69
C ARG A 71 0.73 8.03 13.88
N ALA A 72 -0.05 7.06 14.37
CA ALA A 72 -0.91 7.21 15.54
C ALA A 72 -0.11 7.37 16.85
N LEU A 73 1.04 6.72 16.98
CA LEU A 73 1.89 6.81 18.17
C LEU A 73 2.88 7.96 18.12
N GLY A 74 3.16 8.52 16.94
CA GLY A 74 4.32 9.36 16.70
C GLY A 74 5.60 8.53 16.61
N TYR A 75 6.62 9.09 15.96
CA TYR A 75 7.91 8.42 15.82
C TYR A 75 9.04 9.41 15.54
N GLU A 76 10.27 9.04 15.90
CA GLU A 76 11.48 9.77 15.53
C GLU A 76 12.09 9.19 14.26
N TYR A 77 12.72 10.04 13.45
CA TYR A 77 13.49 9.63 12.29
C TYR A 77 14.74 10.50 12.10
N GLU A 78 15.78 9.93 11.49
CA GLU A 78 17.00 10.65 11.13
C GLU A 78 16.95 11.04 9.66
N GLU A 79 17.07 12.34 9.39
CA GLU A 79 17.28 12.86 8.04
C GLU A 79 18.78 13.04 7.80
N THR A 80 19.24 12.59 6.64
CA THR A 80 20.66 12.64 6.28
C THR A 80 20.86 13.65 5.17
N GLU A 81 21.50 14.78 5.48
CA GLU A 81 21.84 15.79 4.49
C GLU A 81 23.31 15.61 4.06
N ILE A 82 23.52 15.44 2.75
CA ILE A 82 24.85 15.43 2.14
C ILE A 82 25.19 16.87 1.78
N VAL A 83 26.06 17.50 2.57
CA VAL A 83 26.56 18.84 2.24
C VAL A 83 27.81 18.67 1.37
N ALA A 84 27.70 19.01 0.09
CA ALA A 84 28.84 19.10 -0.81
C ALA A 84 29.63 20.38 -0.49
N SER A 85 30.90 20.25 -0.14
CA SER A 85 31.80 21.41 0.03
C SER A 85 32.13 22.03 -1.33
N LYS A 86 32.35 23.35 -1.39
CA LYS A 86 32.67 24.12 -2.61
C LYS A 86 33.86 23.58 -3.40
N ASP A 87 34.73 22.79 -2.77
CA ASP A 87 35.94 22.20 -3.38
C ASP A 87 35.76 20.78 -3.94
N GLY A 88 34.54 20.23 -3.95
CA GLY A 88 34.21 18.94 -4.58
C GLY A 88 34.86 17.68 -3.98
N LYS A 89 35.76 17.82 -2.99
CA LYS A 89 36.59 16.72 -2.47
C LYS A 89 36.11 16.06 -1.18
N THR A 90 35.18 16.67 -0.43
CA THR A 90 34.61 16.06 0.79
C THR A 90 33.12 16.33 0.91
N SER A 91 32.34 15.25 1.02
CA SER A 91 30.95 15.27 1.46
C SER A 91 30.90 15.09 2.98
N ARG A 92 30.27 16.02 3.70
CA ARG A 92 29.95 15.82 5.12
C ARG A 92 28.51 15.35 5.24
N VAL A 93 28.33 14.23 5.92
CA VAL A 93 27.02 13.64 6.22
C VAL A 93 26.51 14.24 7.52
N LYS A 94 25.49 15.10 7.47
CA LYS A 94 24.84 15.63 8.67
C LYS A 94 23.60 14.80 8.96
N LYS A 95 23.53 14.19 10.15
CA LYS A 95 22.34 13.49 10.65
C LYS A 95 21.52 14.44 11.52
N ILE A 96 20.28 14.69 11.16
CA ILE A 96 19.34 15.52 11.92
C ILE A 96 18.23 14.61 12.45
N LYS A 97 18.10 14.52 13.77
CA LYS A 97 16.95 13.84 14.40
C LYS A 97 15.72 14.73 14.31
N ARG A 98 14.62 14.19 13.80
CA ARG A 98 13.31 14.83 13.72
C ARG A 98 12.28 13.95 14.39
N GLU A 99 11.27 14.58 14.97
CA GLU A 99 10.14 13.90 15.59
C GLU A 99 8.88 14.18 14.77
N VAL A 100 8.10 13.13 14.53
CA VAL A 100 6.76 13.20 13.98
C VAL A 100 5.79 13.01 15.14
N PRO A 101 5.01 14.03 15.52
CA PRO A 101 4.07 13.90 16.63
C PRO A 101 2.94 12.93 16.27
N PRO A 102 2.27 12.34 17.29
CA PRO A 102 1.08 11.52 17.12
C PRO A 102 0.01 12.24 16.28
N ASP A 103 -0.56 11.53 15.30
CA ASP A 103 -1.63 12.05 14.46
C ASP A 103 -3.00 11.69 15.04
N THR A 104 -3.78 12.69 15.42
CA THR A 104 -5.10 12.51 16.03
C THR A 104 -6.08 11.76 15.13
N ASN A 105 -6.00 11.93 13.80
CA ASN A 105 -6.86 11.24 12.86
C ASN A 105 -6.49 9.76 12.78
N ALA A 106 -5.19 9.45 12.72
CA ALA A 106 -4.70 8.07 12.77
C ALA A 106 -5.10 7.36 14.06
N ILE A 107 -4.99 8.05 15.22
CA ILE A 107 -5.44 7.52 16.52
C ILE A 107 -6.94 7.20 16.50
N ILE A 108 -7.77 8.15 16.05
CA ILE A 108 -9.24 7.97 16.01
C ILE A 108 -9.61 6.81 15.07
N PHE A 109 -9.00 6.75 13.89
CA PHE A 109 -9.24 5.68 12.93
C PHE A 109 -8.86 4.31 13.53
N TRP A 110 -7.68 4.21 14.14
CA TRP A 110 -7.22 2.99 14.82
C TRP A 110 -8.18 2.54 15.93
N LEU A 111 -8.61 3.46 16.79
CA LEU A 111 -9.53 3.16 17.89
C LEU A 111 -10.91 2.70 17.39
N LYS A 112 -11.42 3.31 16.32
CA LYS A 112 -12.68 2.93 15.67
C LYS A 112 -12.60 1.55 15.03
N SER A 113 -11.46 1.21 14.42
CA SER A 113 -11.23 -0.11 13.83
C SER A 113 -11.12 -1.20 14.91
N ARG A 114 -10.33 -0.96 15.98
CA ARG A 114 -10.02 -1.98 17.00
C ARG A 114 -11.11 -2.20 18.05
N ASN A 115 -11.87 -1.16 18.40
CA ASN A 115 -12.99 -1.27 19.35
C ASN A 115 -14.19 -0.43 18.91
N PRO A 116 -14.92 -0.86 17.86
CA PRO A 116 -16.04 -0.11 17.33
C PRO A 116 -17.15 0.08 18.37
N LYS A 117 -17.38 -0.90 19.26
CA LYS A 117 -18.40 -0.78 20.32
C LYS A 117 -18.18 0.43 21.23
N LYS A 118 -16.92 0.76 21.54
CA LYS A 118 -16.57 1.91 22.39
C LYS A 118 -16.50 3.22 21.62
N TRP A 119 -16.09 3.21 20.35
CA TRP A 119 -15.68 4.43 19.63
C TRP A 119 -16.58 4.85 18.45
N ARG A 120 -17.58 4.05 18.06
CA ARG A 120 -18.43 4.29 16.87
C ARG A 120 -19.26 5.58 16.91
N ASN A 121 -19.61 6.08 18.11
CA ASN A 121 -20.56 7.19 18.27
C ASN A 121 -19.90 8.56 18.54
N TYR A 122 -18.57 8.67 18.53
CA TYR A 122 -17.92 9.97 18.68
C TYR A 122 -17.98 10.74 17.35
N LYS A 123 -18.76 11.83 17.34
CA LYS A 123 -18.75 12.82 16.26
C LYS A 123 -17.43 13.57 16.32
N THR A 124 -16.62 13.42 15.27
CA THR A 124 -15.38 14.17 15.14
C THR A 124 -15.70 15.48 14.42
N ASN A 125 -15.68 16.60 15.13
CA ASN A 125 -15.64 17.93 14.51
C ASN A 125 -14.17 18.31 14.35
N PHE A 126 -13.73 18.48 13.11
CA PHE A 126 -12.38 18.96 12.79
C PHE A 126 -12.43 20.50 12.74
N ASN A 127 -11.45 21.16 13.35
CA ASN A 127 -11.18 22.58 13.15
C ASN A 127 -10.23 22.76 11.97
#